data_AF-A0AA35LTL3-F1
#
_entry.id   AF-A0AA35LTL3-F1
#
_cell.length_a   1.000
_cell.length_b   1.000
_cell.length_c   1.000
_cell.angle_alpha   90.00
_cell.angle_beta   90.00
_cell.angle_gamma   90.00
#
_symmetry.space_group_name_H-M   'P 1'
#
loop_
_entity.id
_entity.type
_entity.pdbx_description
1 polymer ?
#
loop_
_entity_poly.entity_id
_entity_poly.type
_entity_poly.pdbx_seq_one_letter_code
_entity_poly.pdbx_strand_id
1 'polypeptide(L)'
;MNTAPGVSGHPEDTIHQGAPNAGHDTARAEVQPARSAIIGGQNDQNDMDEINGHFSDATRIHSELPDQATMHPERHIRAVATAMKSHGPFLLVDVGSGVSFYKVSDGSTWERVGGTTLGGASLMGLVALLTKARSPEEMLELAEQGQNSKVDKLIGDIYGTDYMGIGLRKTAVAATFGNVFGILGRAEREGKMQPEGEEPFTDADICRSVLMAVFNNIAMLSCMQCENLGLSTICLQGSYLWDSDRVLQILATSIEFYSKAKATAYMYTKDGNLRPIGGYSTLGQ
;
A
#
# COMPACT_ATOMS: atom_id res chain seq x y z
N MET A 1 28.84 25.33 46.67
CA MET A 1 29.61 24.75 47.80
C MET A 1 29.30 23.26 47.88
N ASN A 2 30.22 22.47 48.43
CA ASN A 2 30.27 21.01 48.32
C ASN A 2 29.45 20.32 49.44
N THR A 3 28.91 19.12 49.18
CA THR A 3 28.94 17.87 50.01
C THR A 3 27.69 16.96 49.84
N ALA A 4 27.91 15.69 49.48
CA ALA A 4 27.05 14.51 49.79
C ALA A 4 27.52 13.86 51.13
N PRO A 5 26.92 12.82 51.77
CA PRO A 5 26.14 11.63 51.30
C PRO A 5 24.77 11.45 52.04
N GLY A 6 24.00 10.33 52.00
CA GLY A 6 24.00 9.12 51.14
C GLY A 6 23.69 7.77 51.85
N VAL A 7 22.93 6.88 51.17
CA VAL A 7 22.68 5.42 51.43
C VAL A 7 21.80 4.98 52.63
N SER A 8 20.65 4.32 52.38
CA SER A 8 20.35 2.90 52.73
C SER A 8 18.84 2.56 52.86
N GLY A 9 18.46 1.32 52.53
CA GLY A 9 17.30 0.62 53.13
C GLY A 9 16.03 0.41 52.28
N HIS A 10 15.88 -0.79 51.71
CA HIS A 10 14.56 -1.41 51.45
C HIS A 10 14.07 -2.15 52.70
N PRO A 11 12.76 -2.37 52.83
CA PRO A 11 12.25 -3.66 53.30
C PRO A 11 11.25 -4.29 52.32
N GLU A 12 11.16 -5.63 52.40
CA GLU A 12 10.18 -6.47 51.72
C GLU A 12 8.89 -6.56 52.55
N ASP A 13 7.72 -6.64 51.91
CA ASP A 13 6.45 -6.96 52.58
C ASP A 13 6.00 -8.38 52.20
N THR A 14 5.73 -9.21 53.22
CA THR A 14 5.34 -10.61 53.07
C THR A 14 3.89 -10.84 53.51
N ILE A 15 3.04 -11.19 52.54
CA ILE A 15 1.90 -12.13 52.59
C ILE A 15 1.08 -12.18 53.90
N HIS A 16 -0.20 -11.77 53.82
CA HIS A 16 -1.26 -12.29 54.68
C HIS A 16 -2.20 -13.23 53.90
N GLN A 17 -2.57 -14.36 54.52
CA GLN A 17 -3.44 -15.40 53.95
C GLN A 17 -4.92 -15.20 54.31
N GLY A 18 -5.82 -15.63 53.41
CA GLY A 18 -7.01 -16.41 53.82
C GLY A 18 -8.40 -15.77 53.72
N ALA A 19 -9.08 -16.04 52.58
CA ALA A 19 -10.49 -16.53 52.45
C ALA A 19 -11.66 -15.72 53.09
N PRO A 20 -12.88 -15.69 52.47
CA PRO A 20 -13.48 -16.81 51.74
C PRO A 20 -14.04 -16.51 50.34
N ASN A 21 -14.30 -17.61 49.64
CA ASN A 21 -14.74 -17.68 48.25
C ASN A 21 -16.24 -17.35 48.12
N ALA A 22 -16.59 -16.21 47.54
CA ALA A 22 -17.95 -15.85 47.16
C ALA A 22 -18.10 -16.00 45.64
N GLY A 23 -18.92 -16.96 45.21
CA GLY A 23 -19.08 -17.29 43.79
C GLY A 23 -19.59 -16.10 42.99
N HIS A 24 -18.74 -15.59 42.09
CA HIS A 24 -19.20 -14.79 40.96
C HIS A 24 -19.54 -15.72 39.81
N ASP A 25 -20.83 -15.83 39.54
CA ASP A 25 -21.36 -16.45 38.34
C ASP A 25 -20.96 -15.57 37.14
N THR A 26 -19.82 -15.90 36.52
CA THR A 26 -19.35 -15.18 35.34
C THR A 26 -20.19 -15.60 34.14
N ALA A 27 -21.34 -14.96 33.98
CA ALA A 27 -22.07 -14.95 32.73
C ALA A 27 -21.10 -14.54 31.62
N ARG A 28 -20.76 -15.50 30.75
CA ARG A 28 -20.03 -15.24 29.50
C ARG A 28 -20.91 -14.29 28.68
N ALA A 29 -20.55 -13.02 28.65
CA ALA A 29 -21.01 -12.13 27.60
C ALA A 29 -20.44 -12.66 26.28
N GLU A 30 -21.28 -13.33 25.49
CA GLU A 30 -20.94 -13.66 24.12
C GLU A 30 -20.68 -12.37 23.36
N VAL A 31 -19.43 -12.18 22.94
CA VAL A 31 -19.10 -11.13 21.98
C VAL A 31 -19.68 -11.57 20.65
N GLN A 32 -20.90 -11.10 20.35
CA GLN A 32 -21.49 -11.26 19.03
C GLN A 32 -20.52 -10.69 17.99
N PRO A 33 -20.14 -11.46 16.94
CA PRO A 33 -19.32 -10.93 15.87
C PRO A 33 -20.13 -9.88 15.11
N ALA A 34 -19.68 -8.63 15.18
CA ALA A 34 -20.26 -7.51 14.42
C ALA A 34 -19.91 -7.64 12.92
N ARG A 35 -20.58 -8.59 12.24
CA ARG A 35 -20.67 -8.76 10.77
C ARG A 35 -21.78 -9.77 10.43
N SER A 36 -23.03 -9.32 10.59
CA SER A 36 -24.25 -10.03 10.15
C SER A 36 -25.14 -9.15 9.26
N ALA A 37 -24.56 -8.11 8.66
CA ALA A 37 -25.27 -7.08 7.89
C ALA A 37 -24.63 -6.80 6.51
N ILE A 38 -23.86 -7.77 6.00
CA ILE A 38 -23.52 -7.87 4.59
C ILE A 38 -24.27 -9.11 4.11
N ILE A 39 -25.15 -8.96 3.10
CA ILE A 39 -26.16 -9.92 2.67
C ILE A 39 -27.30 -10.11 3.69
N GLY A 40 -28.40 -9.37 3.48
CA GLY A 40 -29.67 -9.63 4.13
C GLY A 40 -30.62 -10.37 3.19
N GLY A 41 -30.82 -11.68 3.39
CA GLY A 41 -32.00 -12.40 2.91
C GLY A 41 -31.83 -13.34 1.71
N GLN A 42 -31.61 -14.63 2.00
CA GLN A 42 -32.00 -15.79 1.18
C GLN A 42 -31.39 -15.95 -0.23
N ASN A 43 -30.14 -16.44 -0.32
CA ASN A 43 -29.76 -17.60 -1.16
C ASN A 43 -28.27 -17.97 -1.02
N ASP A 44 -27.90 -18.62 0.09
CA ASP A 44 -26.51 -18.98 0.44
C ASP A 44 -25.74 -19.75 -0.66
N GLN A 45 -26.43 -20.44 -1.58
CA GLN A 45 -25.80 -21.14 -2.69
C GLN A 45 -25.45 -20.22 -3.87
N ASN A 46 -26.32 -19.25 -4.21
CA ASN A 46 -26.05 -18.31 -5.31
C ASN A 46 -24.91 -17.36 -4.94
N ASP A 47 -24.89 -16.85 -3.70
CA ASP A 47 -23.83 -15.95 -3.24
C ASP A 47 -22.48 -16.67 -3.21
N MET A 48 -22.45 -17.95 -2.80
CA MET A 48 -21.27 -18.80 -2.89
C MET A 48 -20.85 -19.11 -4.32
N ASP A 49 -21.79 -19.38 -5.24
CA ASP A 49 -21.48 -19.63 -6.65
C ASP A 49 -21.00 -18.34 -7.36
N GLU A 50 -21.49 -17.17 -6.97
CA GLU A 50 -21.03 -15.86 -7.46
C GLU A 50 -19.64 -15.51 -6.89
N ILE A 51 -19.38 -15.78 -5.60
CA ILE A 51 -18.04 -15.67 -5.00
C ILE A 51 -17.06 -16.65 -5.66
N ASN A 52 -17.46 -17.91 -5.88
CA ASN A 52 -16.64 -18.91 -6.55
C ASN A 52 -16.38 -18.55 -8.03
N GLY A 53 -17.38 -17.96 -8.71
CA GLY A 53 -17.24 -17.34 -10.03
C GLY A 53 -16.15 -16.26 -10.01
N HIS A 54 -16.25 -15.30 -9.10
CA HIS A 54 -15.24 -14.25 -8.89
C HIS A 54 -13.84 -14.81 -8.57
N PHE A 55 -13.71 -15.87 -7.77
CA PHE A 55 -12.42 -16.53 -7.54
C PHE A 55 -11.89 -17.25 -8.79
N SER A 56 -12.78 -17.84 -9.61
CA SER A 56 -12.40 -18.45 -10.88
C SER A 56 -11.92 -17.40 -11.89
N ASP A 57 -12.57 -16.23 -11.95
CA ASP A 57 -12.14 -15.11 -12.78
C ASP A 57 -10.88 -14.43 -12.24
N ALA A 58 -10.69 -14.31 -10.92
CA ALA A 58 -9.42 -13.87 -10.35
C ALA A 58 -8.25 -14.82 -10.71
N THR A 59 -8.52 -16.13 -10.76
CA THR A 59 -7.59 -17.14 -11.27
C THR A 59 -7.37 -16.99 -12.78
N ARG A 60 -8.40 -16.61 -13.53
CA ARG A 60 -8.35 -16.33 -14.97
C ARG A 60 -7.53 -15.06 -15.28
N ILE A 61 -7.69 -13.99 -14.50
CA ILE A 61 -6.87 -12.76 -14.54
C ILE A 61 -5.41 -13.09 -14.22
N HIS A 62 -5.15 -14.00 -13.28
CA HIS A 62 -3.80 -14.53 -13.04
C HIS A 62 -3.21 -15.31 -14.22
N SER A 63 -4.05 -15.90 -15.10
CA SER A 63 -3.63 -16.57 -16.34
C SER A 63 -3.51 -15.64 -17.56
N GLU A 64 -4.19 -14.49 -17.54
CA GLU A 64 -4.18 -13.49 -18.64
C GLU A 64 -3.13 -12.38 -18.42
N LEU A 65 -2.77 -12.09 -17.17
CA LEU A 65 -1.55 -11.33 -16.85
C LEU A 65 -0.31 -12.22 -17.09
N PRO A 66 0.74 -11.75 -17.79
CA PRO A 66 1.81 -12.62 -18.26
C PRO A 66 2.81 -13.01 -17.14
N ASP A 67 2.44 -14.01 -16.35
CA ASP A 67 3.29 -14.68 -15.35
C ASP A 67 4.48 -15.46 -15.97
N GLN A 68 4.63 -15.41 -17.31
CA GLN A 68 5.81 -15.90 -18.02
C GLN A 68 7.07 -15.06 -17.75
N ALA A 69 6.94 -13.80 -17.30
CA ALA A 69 8.09 -13.03 -16.85
C ALA A 69 8.77 -13.67 -15.63
N THR A 70 7.94 -14.26 -14.76
CA THR A 70 8.28 -14.84 -13.46
C THR A 70 8.98 -16.20 -13.59
N MET A 71 8.83 -16.91 -14.72
CA MET A 71 9.57 -18.16 -14.98
C MET A 71 11.07 -17.93 -15.27
N HIS A 72 11.46 -16.76 -15.79
CA HIS A 72 12.84 -16.45 -16.17
C HIS A 72 13.23 -15.00 -15.79
N PRO A 73 13.36 -14.68 -14.48
CA PRO A 73 13.71 -13.33 -14.02
C PRO A 73 15.05 -12.87 -14.59
N GLU A 74 16.04 -13.77 -14.73
CA GLU A 74 17.35 -13.43 -15.32
C GLU A 74 17.27 -12.80 -16.71
N ARG A 75 16.32 -13.23 -17.55
CA ARG A 75 16.19 -12.70 -18.92
C ARG A 75 15.75 -11.24 -18.90
N HIS A 76 14.80 -10.91 -18.02
CA HIS A 76 14.31 -9.55 -17.84
C HIS A 76 15.38 -8.66 -17.19
N ILE A 77 16.04 -9.15 -16.13
CA ILE A 77 17.14 -8.43 -15.48
C ILE A 77 18.26 -8.13 -16.48
N ARG A 78 18.68 -9.08 -17.34
CA ARG A 78 19.68 -8.84 -18.40
C ARG A 78 19.22 -7.79 -19.42
N ALA A 79 17.94 -7.76 -19.78
CA ALA A 79 17.41 -6.76 -20.72
C ALA A 79 17.47 -5.35 -20.11
N VAL A 80 16.96 -5.17 -18.88
CA VAL A 80 17.03 -3.89 -18.17
C VAL A 80 18.49 -3.47 -17.94
N ALA A 81 19.35 -4.39 -17.51
CA ALA A 81 20.77 -4.14 -17.29
C ALA A 81 21.51 -3.72 -18.57
N THR A 82 21.07 -4.21 -19.73
CA THR A 82 21.58 -3.76 -21.04
C THR A 82 21.14 -2.33 -21.36
N ALA A 83 19.86 -2.02 -21.16
CA ALA A 83 19.33 -0.67 -21.39
C ALA A 83 19.92 0.37 -20.41
N MET A 84 20.10 -0.01 -19.15
CA MET A 84 20.63 0.84 -18.08
C MET A 84 22.16 0.96 -18.09
N LYS A 85 22.89 0.31 -19.01
CA LYS A 85 24.36 0.20 -19.00
C LYS A 85 25.13 1.52 -18.84
N SER A 86 24.60 2.63 -19.34
CA SER A 86 25.22 3.96 -19.22
C SER A 86 24.95 4.69 -17.88
N HIS A 87 24.15 4.12 -16.99
CA HIS A 87 23.67 4.78 -15.76
C HIS A 87 24.39 4.30 -14.49
N GLY A 88 25.41 3.44 -14.63
CA GLY A 88 26.18 2.88 -13.51
C GLY A 88 25.40 1.83 -12.70
N PRO A 89 25.84 1.52 -11.47
CA PRO A 89 25.10 0.63 -10.56
C PRO A 89 23.72 1.18 -10.22
N PHE A 90 22.69 0.33 -10.20
CA PHE A 90 21.31 0.75 -9.95
C PHE A 90 20.50 -0.29 -9.15
N LEU A 91 19.43 0.17 -8.52
CA LEU A 91 18.41 -0.68 -7.92
C LEU A 91 17.36 -1.02 -8.98
N LEU A 92 17.25 -2.29 -9.35
CA LEU A 92 16.14 -2.81 -10.13
C LEU A 92 14.99 -3.20 -9.20
N VAL A 93 13.81 -2.68 -9.50
CA VAL A 93 12.55 -2.95 -8.78
C VAL A 93 11.62 -3.67 -9.74
N ASP A 94 11.37 -4.94 -9.46
CA ASP A 94 10.57 -5.82 -10.30
C ASP A 94 9.15 -5.95 -9.70
N VAL A 95 8.17 -5.30 -10.35
CA VAL A 95 6.79 -5.17 -9.86
C VAL A 95 5.89 -6.21 -10.54
N GLY A 96 5.91 -7.42 -10.00
CA GLY A 96 5.00 -8.52 -10.35
C GLY A 96 3.86 -8.64 -9.34
N SER A 97 3.40 -9.88 -9.13
CA SER A 97 2.39 -10.24 -8.12
C SER A 97 2.78 -9.74 -6.71
N GLY A 98 4.05 -9.96 -6.34
CA GLY A 98 4.76 -9.22 -5.30
C GLY A 98 5.87 -8.35 -5.92
N VAL A 99 6.71 -7.73 -5.10
CA VAL A 99 7.83 -6.90 -5.57
C VAL A 99 9.16 -7.48 -5.14
N SER A 100 10.13 -7.57 -6.05
CA SER A 100 11.52 -7.93 -5.74
C SER A 100 12.47 -6.78 -6.02
N PHE A 101 13.46 -6.62 -5.15
CA PHE A 101 14.52 -5.63 -5.28
C PHE A 101 15.83 -6.34 -5.61
N TYR A 102 16.51 -5.89 -6.66
CA TYR A 102 17.82 -6.38 -7.06
C TYR A 102 18.81 -5.23 -7.17
N LYS A 103 20.02 -5.40 -6.61
CA LYS A 103 21.14 -4.51 -6.92
C LYS A 103 21.82 -5.02 -8.18
N VAL A 104 21.95 -4.17 -9.19
CA VAL A 104 22.68 -4.46 -10.44
C VAL A 104 23.95 -3.62 -10.45
N SER A 105 25.12 -4.26 -10.51
CA SER A 105 26.39 -3.57 -10.26
C SER A 105 27.12 -3.11 -11.53
N ASP A 106 27.20 -3.95 -12.55
CA ASP A 106 28.02 -3.71 -13.76
C ASP A 106 27.29 -4.01 -15.08
N GLY A 107 25.97 -4.13 -15.05
CA GLY A 107 25.15 -4.53 -16.19
C GLY A 107 25.16 -6.03 -16.50
N SER A 108 25.94 -6.85 -15.77
CA SER A 108 26.07 -8.30 -15.95
C SER A 108 25.90 -9.10 -14.66
N THR A 109 26.16 -8.47 -13.50
CA THR A 109 26.00 -9.04 -12.16
C THR A 109 24.84 -8.39 -11.40
N TRP A 110 24.06 -9.22 -10.72
CA TRP A 110 22.98 -8.78 -9.83
C TRP A 110 22.80 -9.69 -8.63
N GLU A 111 22.27 -9.13 -7.55
CA GLU A 111 21.92 -9.83 -6.31
C GLU A 111 20.52 -9.40 -5.86
N ARG A 112 19.70 -10.33 -5.35
CA ARG A 112 18.37 -9.99 -4.79
C ARG A 112 18.57 -9.48 -3.36
N VAL A 113 18.34 -8.19 -3.18
CA VAL A 113 18.57 -7.47 -1.90
C VAL A 113 17.33 -7.41 -1.01
N GLY A 114 16.14 -7.69 -1.54
CA GLY A 114 14.91 -7.71 -0.76
C GLY A 114 13.65 -7.82 -1.61
N GLY A 115 12.52 -7.43 -1.02
CA GLY A 115 11.23 -7.33 -1.69
C GLY A 115 10.10 -6.99 -0.73
N THR A 116 8.88 -6.88 -1.23
CA THR A 116 7.64 -6.76 -0.43
C THR A 116 6.54 -7.62 -1.04
N THR A 117 5.64 -8.13 -0.20
CA THR A 117 4.43 -8.85 -0.66
C THR A 117 3.37 -7.92 -1.22
N LEU A 118 3.40 -6.62 -0.85
CA LEU A 118 2.50 -5.59 -1.36
C LEU A 118 2.89 -5.17 -2.79
N GLY A 119 2.61 -6.05 -3.74
CA GLY A 119 2.78 -5.83 -5.17
C GLY A 119 1.44 -5.81 -5.92
N GLY A 120 1.49 -6.13 -7.21
CA GLY A 120 0.37 -6.04 -8.12
C GLY A 120 -0.80 -6.99 -7.80
N ALA A 121 -0.54 -8.18 -7.28
CA ALA A 121 -1.60 -9.10 -6.86
C ALA A 121 -2.29 -8.63 -5.57
N SER A 122 -1.56 -7.96 -4.67
CA SER A 122 -2.19 -7.29 -3.52
C SER A 122 -3.06 -6.10 -3.95
N LEU A 123 -2.59 -5.30 -4.92
CA LEU A 123 -3.38 -4.22 -5.51
C LEU A 123 -4.71 -4.74 -6.10
N MET A 124 -4.62 -5.69 -7.05
CA MET A 124 -5.81 -6.23 -7.72
C MET A 124 -6.72 -7.00 -6.76
N GLY A 125 -6.16 -7.77 -5.82
CA GLY A 125 -6.94 -8.49 -4.81
C GLY A 125 -7.70 -7.55 -3.87
N LEU A 126 -7.08 -6.47 -3.40
CA LEU A 126 -7.77 -5.46 -2.58
C LEU A 126 -8.84 -4.71 -3.37
N VAL A 127 -8.58 -4.37 -4.63
CA VAL A 127 -9.57 -3.73 -5.51
C VAL A 127 -10.77 -4.64 -5.73
N ALA A 128 -10.55 -5.93 -6.04
CA ALA A 128 -11.64 -6.89 -6.25
C ALA A 128 -12.47 -7.15 -4.99
N LEU A 129 -11.86 -7.10 -3.80
CA LEU A 129 -12.53 -7.27 -2.50
C LEU A 129 -13.32 -6.02 -2.04
N LEU A 130 -12.93 -4.83 -2.48
CA LEU A 130 -13.44 -3.56 -1.96
C LEU A 130 -14.29 -2.77 -2.97
N THR A 131 -14.31 -3.18 -4.24
CA THR A 131 -14.99 -2.48 -5.35
C THR A 131 -15.53 -3.48 -6.37
N LYS A 132 -16.24 -2.97 -7.37
CA LYS A 132 -16.79 -3.75 -8.50
C LYS A 132 -15.81 -3.97 -9.65
N ALA A 133 -14.65 -3.32 -9.67
CA ALA A 133 -13.66 -3.52 -10.74
C ALA A 133 -13.08 -4.94 -10.71
N ARG A 134 -12.90 -5.51 -11.91
CA ARG A 134 -12.36 -6.86 -12.15
C ARG A 134 -11.16 -6.85 -13.10
N SER A 135 -10.95 -5.80 -13.90
CA SER A 135 -9.76 -5.66 -14.75
C SER A 135 -8.80 -4.55 -14.29
N PRO A 136 -7.51 -4.61 -14.64
CA PRO A 136 -6.59 -3.48 -14.48
C PRO A 136 -7.08 -2.20 -15.15
N GLU A 137 -7.72 -2.32 -16.31
CA GLU A 137 -8.26 -1.22 -17.10
C GLU A 137 -9.38 -0.51 -16.33
N GLU A 138 -10.41 -1.24 -15.87
CA GLU A 138 -11.49 -0.72 -15.03
C GLU A 138 -10.96 -0.08 -13.74
N MET A 139 -9.97 -0.71 -13.10
CA MET A 139 -9.36 -0.19 -11.88
C MET A 139 -8.64 1.15 -12.13
N LEU A 140 -7.91 1.27 -13.24
CA LEU A 140 -7.23 2.51 -13.62
C LEU A 140 -8.23 3.61 -13.99
N GLU A 141 -9.31 3.28 -14.71
CA GLU A 141 -10.39 4.22 -15.04
C GLU A 141 -11.12 4.75 -13.79
N LEU A 142 -11.44 3.87 -12.84
CA LEU A 142 -12.01 4.25 -11.54
C LEU A 142 -11.02 5.09 -10.72
N ALA A 143 -9.75 4.68 -10.65
CA ALA A 143 -8.70 5.42 -9.97
C ALA A 143 -8.31 6.73 -10.69
N GLU A 144 -8.78 6.98 -11.90
CA GLU A 144 -8.67 8.29 -12.54
C GLU A 144 -9.71 9.27 -12.02
N GLN A 145 -10.94 8.80 -11.81
CA GLN A 145 -12.11 9.59 -11.39
C GLN A 145 -12.19 9.81 -9.87
N GLY A 146 -11.55 8.94 -9.08
CA GLY A 146 -11.63 8.92 -7.62
C GLY A 146 -10.83 9.99 -6.88
N GLN A 147 -11.30 10.35 -5.69
CA GLN A 147 -10.67 11.29 -4.77
C GLN A 147 -10.29 10.59 -3.46
N ASN A 148 -9.02 10.19 -3.34
CA ASN A 148 -8.54 9.44 -2.16
C ASN A 148 -8.72 10.22 -0.85
N SER A 149 -8.75 11.55 -0.88
CA SER A 149 -8.99 12.42 0.29
C SER A 149 -10.30 12.17 1.02
N LYS A 150 -11.29 11.51 0.40
CA LYS A 150 -12.54 11.11 1.06
C LYS A 150 -12.36 9.90 1.99
N VAL A 151 -11.40 9.04 1.71
CA VAL A 151 -11.17 7.77 2.43
C VAL A 151 -9.86 7.75 3.22
N ASP A 152 -8.80 8.33 2.65
CA ASP A 152 -7.50 8.54 3.29
C ASP A 152 -7.55 9.70 4.26
N LYS A 153 -6.85 9.57 5.39
CA LYS A 153 -6.54 10.69 6.27
C LYS A 153 -5.31 11.42 5.76
N LEU A 154 -5.45 12.71 5.47
CA LEU A 154 -4.36 13.57 5.00
C LEU A 154 -3.69 14.33 6.15
N ILE A 155 -2.49 14.88 5.91
CA ILE A 155 -1.80 15.78 6.84
C ILE A 155 -2.65 17.03 7.14
N GLY A 156 -3.37 17.53 6.13
CA GLY A 156 -4.33 18.63 6.29
C GLY A 156 -5.48 18.32 7.24
N ASP A 157 -5.93 17.06 7.33
CA ASP A 157 -7.00 16.64 8.25
C ASP A 157 -6.55 16.64 9.72
N ILE A 158 -5.23 16.62 9.96
CA ILE A 158 -4.62 16.57 11.29
C ILE A 158 -4.16 17.97 11.74
N TYR A 159 -3.54 18.73 10.83
CA TYR A 159 -2.87 20.00 11.15
C TYR A 159 -3.53 21.24 10.51
N GLY A 160 -4.53 21.08 9.63
CA GLY A 160 -5.20 22.16 8.91
C GLY A 160 -4.36 22.85 7.82
N THR A 161 -3.05 22.63 7.80
CA THR A 161 -2.07 23.28 6.92
C THR A 161 -0.88 22.35 6.63
N ASP A 162 0.08 22.81 5.83
CA ASP A 162 1.35 22.12 5.60
C ASP A 162 2.14 22.00 6.91
N TYR A 163 2.59 20.79 7.25
CA TYR A 163 3.41 20.54 8.43
C TYR A 163 4.90 20.72 8.10
N MET A 164 5.27 21.99 7.88
CA MET A 164 6.58 22.42 7.40
C MET A 164 7.76 21.98 8.29
N GLY A 165 7.53 21.75 9.58
CA GLY A 165 8.57 21.32 10.54
C GLY A 165 9.24 19.99 10.17
N ILE A 166 8.58 19.15 9.37
CA ILE A 166 9.16 17.92 8.78
C ILE A 166 8.93 17.82 7.26
N GLY A 167 8.62 18.94 6.60
CA GLY A 167 8.48 19.01 5.14
C GLY A 167 7.25 18.33 4.53
N LEU A 168 6.18 18.09 5.31
CA LEU A 168 4.96 17.44 4.82
C LEU A 168 3.93 18.46 4.30
N ARG A 169 3.51 18.31 3.04
CA ARG A 169 2.37 19.07 2.48
C ARG A 169 1.05 18.56 3.04
N LYS A 170 0.05 19.44 3.16
CA LYS A 170 -1.30 19.11 3.65
C LYS A 170 -2.01 18.03 2.82
N THR A 171 -1.63 17.89 1.54
CA THR A 171 -2.18 16.89 0.61
C THR A 171 -1.50 15.51 0.73
N ALA A 172 -0.42 15.38 1.51
CA ALA A 172 0.21 14.10 1.73
C ALA A 172 -0.71 13.19 2.56
N VAL A 173 -0.78 11.91 2.19
CA VAL A 173 -1.50 10.88 2.95
C VAL A 173 -0.76 10.61 4.25
N ALA A 174 -1.44 10.81 5.38
CA ALA A 174 -0.94 10.49 6.71
C ALA A 174 -1.31 9.05 7.10
N ALA A 175 -2.51 8.58 6.72
CA ALA A 175 -2.92 7.19 6.86
C ALA A 175 -3.93 6.81 5.76
N THR A 176 -3.55 5.84 4.92
CA THR A 176 -4.44 5.23 3.92
C THR A 176 -5.70 4.67 4.60
N PHE A 177 -6.87 4.91 4.02
CA PHE A 177 -8.19 4.57 4.59
C PHE A 177 -8.46 5.14 6.01
N GLY A 178 -7.63 6.05 6.52
CA GLY A 178 -7.68 6.56 7.90
C GLY A 178 -8.93 7.39 8.24
N ASN A 179 -9.76 7.76 7.27
CA ASN A 179 -11.05 8.42 7.50
C ASN A 179 -12.23 7.42 7.54
N VAL A 180 -12.11 6.24 6.89
CA VAL A 180 -13.21 5.28 6.68
C VAL A 180 -13.88 4.85 7.99
N PHE A 181 -13.12 4.32 8.95
CA PHE A 181 -13.68 3.80 10.22
C PHE A 181 -14.49 4.85 10.98
N GLY A 182 -14.00 6.10 11.01
CA GLY A 182 -14.68 7.21 11.67
C GLY A 182 -15.91 7.72 10.90
N ILE A 183 -15.93 7.60 9.57
CA ILE A 183 -17.08 7.96 8.74
C ILE A 183 -18.20 6.92 8.92
N LEU A 184 -17.89 5.63 8.76
CA LEU A 184 -18.85 4.54 8.91
C LEU A 184 -19.49 4.52 10.31
N GLY A 185 -18.67 4.60 11.37
CA GLY A 185 -19.17 4.63 12.74
C GLY A 185 -19.98 5.88 13.12
N ARG A 186 -19.93 6.96 12.32
CA ARG A 186 -20.88 8.08 12.44
C ARG A 186 -22.16 7.82 11.67
N ALA A 187 -22.07 7.34 10.42
CA ALA A 187 -23.23 7.03 9.59
C ALA A 187 -24.15 5.98 10.26
N GLU A 188 -23.59 4.98 10.91
CA GLU A 188 -24.32 3.99 11.71
C GLU A 188 -25.09 4.64 12.87
N ARG A 189 -24.41 5.45 13.71
CA ARG A 189 -25.02 6.15 14.86
C ARG A 189 -26.09 7.17 14.47
N GLU A 190 -25.97 7.75 13.29
CA GLU A 190 -26.91 8.72 12.73
C GLU A 190 -28.08 8.06 11.96
N GLY A 191 -28.13 6.72 11.87
CA GLY A 191 -29.18 6.00 11.15
C GLY A 191 -29.13 6.18 9.61
N LYS A 192 -27.96 6.56 9.09
CA LYS A 192 -27.71 6.84 7.67
C LYS A 192 -27.18 5.64 6.89
N MET A 193 -26.77 4.57 7.57
CA MET A 193 -26.54 3.26 6.95
C MET A 193 -27.89 2.59 6.64
N GLN A 194 -28.49 2.98 5.52
CA GLN A 194 -29.68 2.33 4.96
C GLN A 194 -29.29 1.56 3.69
N PRO A 195 -29.92 0.40 3.39
CA PRO A 195 -29.59 -0.40 2.21
C PRO A 195 -29.76 0.33 0.87
N GLU A 196 -30.58 1.38 0.86
CA GLU A 196 -30.89 2.22 -0.31
C GLU A 196 -30.27 3.63 -0.21
N GLY A 197 -29.44 3.89 0.81
CA GLY A 197 -28.77 5.17 1.02
C GLY A 197 -27.53 5.35 0.14
N GLU A 198 -27.14 6.60 -0.11
CA GLU A 198 -25.85 6.89 -0.76
C GLU A 198 -24.69 6.39 0.12
N GLU A 199 -23.81 5.57 -0.47
CA GLU A 199 -22.59 5.15 0.21
C GLU A 199 -21.66 6.36 0.46
N PRO A 200 -20.98 6.43 1.63
CA PRO A 200 -20.20 7.59 2.02
C PRO A 200 -18.91 7.81 1.21
N PHE A 201 -18.56 6.87 0.32
CA PHE A 201 -17.44 6.91 -0.60
C PHE A 201 -17.73 5.99 -1.79
N THR A 202 -17.12 6.26 -2.94
CA THR A 202 -17.35 5.49 -4.17
C THR A 202 -16.23 4.47 -4.43
N ASP A 203 -16.52 3.44 -5.24
CA ASP A 203 -15.52 2.52 -5.81
C ASP A 203 -14.32 3.25 -6.42
N ALA A 204 -14.55 4.40 -7.07
CA ALA A 204 -13.51 5.24 -7.63
C ALA A 204 -12.57 5.81 -6.54
N ASP A 205 -13.14 6.35 -5.45
CA ASP A 205 -12.39 6.88 -4.31
C ASP A 205 -11.55 5.79 -3.62
N ILE A 206 -12.11 4.57 -3.52
CA ILE A 206 -11.43 3.38 -2.99
C ILE A 206 -10.30 2.95 -3.93
N CYS A 207 -10.56 2.74 -5.22
CA CYS A 207 -9.54 2.37 -6.22
C CYS A 207 -8.37 3.35 -6.22
N ARG A 208 -8.66 4.66 -6.17
CA ARG A 208 -7.66 5.73 -6.05
C ARG A 208 -6.76 5.52 -4.83
N SER A 209 -7.35 5.25 -3.67
CA SER A 209 -6.61 5.03 -2.42
C SER A 209 -5.77 3.75 -2.46
N VAL A 210 -6.30 2.60 -2.89
CA VAL A 210 -5.52 1.35 -3.00
C VAL A 210 -4.34 1.51 -3.96
N LEU A 211 -4.58 2.11 -5.14
CA LEU A 211 -3.54 2.36 -6.14
C LEU A 211 -2.40 3.23 -5.58
N MET A 212 -2.76 4.34 -4.93
CA MET A 212 -1.78 5.22 -4.29
C MET A 212 -1.06 4.52 -3.14
N ALA A 213 -1.76 3.74 -2.31
CA ALA A 213 -1.17 3.04 -1.18
C ALA A 213 -0.08 2.05 -1.60
N VAL A 214 -0.34 1.23 -2.62
CA VAL A 214 0.63 0.24 -3.12
C VAL A 214 1.82 0.96 -3.75
N PHE A 215 1.62 1.87 -4.71
CA PHE A 215 2.74 2.52 -5.39
C PHE A 215 3.54 3.49 -4.51
N ASN A 216 2.94 4.13 -3.51
CA ASN A 216 3.68 4.93 -2.53
C ASN A 216 4.57 4.04 -1.64
N ASN A 217 4.09 2.87 -1.21
CA ASN A 217 4.91 1.92 -0.46
C ASN A 217 6.07 1.36 -1.30
N ILE A 218 5.82 1.03 -2.58
CA ILE A 218 6.87 0.61 -3.52
C ILE A 218 7.92 1.71 -3.68
N ALA A 219 7.51 2.97 -3.92
CA ALA A 219 8.41 4.11 -4.04
C ALA A 219 9.24 4.34 -2.77
N MET A 220 8.60 4.33 -1.59
CA MET A 220 9.25 4.50 -0.29
C MET A 220 10.33 3.43 -0.05
N LEU A 221 9.96 2.15 -0.20
CA LEU A 221 10.89 1.03 -0.02
C LEU A 221 12.02 1.06 -1.05
N SER A 222 11.73 1.43 -2.30
CA SER A 222 12.75 1.58 -3.35
C SER A 222 13.76 2.68 -3.00
N CYS A 223 13.31 3.83 -2.48
CA CYS A 223 14.20 4.90 -2.04
C CYS A 223 15.07 4.46 -0.84
N MET A 224 14.47 3.80 0.16
CA MET A 224 15.19 3.28 1.32
C MET A 224 16.25 2.24 0.94
N GLN A 225 15.92 1.31 0.04
CA GLN A 225 16.88 0.31 -0.45
C GLN A 225 17.98 0.94 -1.31
N CYS A 226 17.65 1.92 -2.15
CA CYS A 226 18.62 2.68 -2.95
C CYS A 226 19.63 3.39 -2.04
N GLU A 227 19.17 4.13 -1.03
CA GLU A 227 20.02 4.82 -0.05
C GLU A 227 20.87 3.84 0.79
N ASN A 228 20.27 2.75 1.29
CA ASN A 228 20.96 1.72 2.09
C ASN A 228 22.10 1.02 1.32
N LEU A 229 21.98 0.91 0.00
CA LEU A 229 22.99 0.30 -0.87
C LEU A 229 24.01 1.30 -1.43
N GLY A 230 23.92 2.59 -1.07
CA GLY A 230 24.78 3.65 -1.59
C GLY A 230 24.55 3.95 -3.08
N LEU A 231 23.35 3.66 -3.59
CA LEU A 231 22.96 3.87 -4.98
C LEU A 231 22.24 5.22 -5.15
N SER A 232 22.26 5.75 -6.37
CA SER A 232 21.51 6.97 -6.75
C SER A 232 20.47 6.72 -7.86
N THR A 233 20.46 5.53 -8.46
CA THR A 233 19.63 5.21 -9.61
C THR A 233 18.67 4.07 -9.29
N ILE A 234 17.40 4.25 -9.65
CA ILE A 234 16.34 3.24 -9.54
C ILE A 234 15.79 2.96 -10.94
N CYS A 235 15.62 1.69 -11.30
CA CYS A 235 14.88 1.28 -12.48
C CYS A 235 13.72 0.39 -12.06
N LEU A 236 12.49 0.77 -12.40
CA LEU A 236 11.29 -0.04 -12.18
C LEU A 236 10.93 -0.78 -13.48
N GLN A 237 10.50 -2.02 -13.36
CA GLN A 237 9.87 -2.79 -14.44
C GLN A 237 8.69 -3.59 -13.87
N GLY A 238 7.93 -4.25 -14.73
CA GLY A 238 6.95 -5.27 -14.33
C GLY A 238 5.59 -5.08 -14.97
N SER A 239 4.84 -6.18 -15.11
CA SER A 239 3.54 -6.22 -15.79
C SER A 239 2.49 -5.32 -15.12
N TYR A 240 2.61 -5.07 -13.82
CA TYR A 240 1.68 -4.24 -13.05
C TYR A 240 2.02 -2.74 -13.06
N LEU A 241 3.02 -2.29 -13.83
CA LEU A 241 3.20 -0.86 -14.11
C LEU A 241 2.28 -0.38 -15.25
N TRP A 242 1.82 -1.30 -16.11
CA TRP A 242 0.92 -1.08 -17.24
C TRP A 242 1.34 0.04 -18.22
N ASP A 243 2.62 0.44 -18.20
CA ASP A 243 3.15 1.64 -18.85
C ASP A 243 2.33 2.93 -18.57
N SER A 244 1.60 2.95 -17.45
CA SER A 244 0.57 3.94 -17.11
C SER A 244 1.17 5.25 -16.62
N ASP A 245 0.78 6.36 -17.26
CA ASP A 245 1.12 7.72 -16.83
C ASP A 245 0.63 8.02 -15.40
N ARG A 246 -0.48 7.39 -14.98
CA ARG A 246 -1.05 7.57 -13.63
C ARG A 246 -0.15 6.94 -12.57
N VAL A 247 0.34 5.72 -12.82
CA VAL A 247 1.31 5.04 -11.97
C VAL A 247 2.63 5.80 -11.97
N LEU A 248 3.07 6.27 -13.13
CA LEU A 248 4.29 7.08 -13.30
C LEU A 248 4.25 8.39 -12.50
N GLN A 249 3.11 9.10 -12.48
CA GLN A 249 2.90 10.32 -11.68
C GLN A 249 2.98 10.06 -10.17
N ILE A 250 2.37 8.96 -9.69
CA ILE A 250 2.42 8.55 -8.28
C ILE A 250 3.87 8.22 -7.88
N LEU A 251 4.54 7.40 -8.69
CA LEU A 251 5.95 7.04 -8.50
C LEU A 251 6.87 8.27 -8.53
N ALA A 252 6.70 9.19 -9.48
CA ALA A 252 7.52 10.40 -9.57
C ALA A 252 7.39 11.28 -8.31
N THR A 253 6.16 11.57 -7.91
CA THR A 253 5.87 12.39 -6.71
C THR A 253 6.48 11.75 -5.45
N SER A 254 6.31 10.43 -5.29
CA SER A 254 6.77 9.71 -4.10
C SER A 254 8.28 9.47 -4.10
N ILE A 255 8.91 9.18 -5.23
CA ILE A 255 10.38 9.03 -5.32
C ILE A 255 11.07 10.38 -5.09
N GLU A 256 10.56 11.48 -5.67
CA GLU A 256 11.08 12.83 -5.40
C GLU A 256 11.01 13.15 -3.91
N PHE A 257 9.86 12.88 -3.27
CA PHE A 257 9.64 13.10 -1.85
C PHE A 257 10.55 12.23 -0.96
N TYR A 258 10.50 10.90 -1.08
CA TYR A 258 11.24 9.99 -0.19
C TYR A 258 12.75 10.04 -0.40
N SER A 259 13.23 10.23 -1.64
CA SER A 259 14.67 10.40 -1.91
C SER A 259 15.20 11.80 -1.61
N LYS A 260 14.32 12.77 -1.29
CA LYS A 260 14.66 14.20 -1.17
C LYS A 260 15.32 14.74 -2.45
N ALA A 261 14.75 14.37 -3.59
CA ALA A 261 15.25 14.65 -4.95
C ALA A 261 16.71 14.18 -5.22
N LYS A 262 17.21 13.18 -4.50
CA LYS A 262 18.57 12.62 -4.71
C LYS A 262 18.61 11.43 -5.66
N ALA A 263 17.50 10.70 -5.82
CA ALA A 263 17.45 9.52 -6.68
C ALA A 263 16.93 9.88 -8.07
N THR A 264 17.61 9.43 -9.11
CA THR A 264 17.09 9.40 -10.48
C THR A 264 16.38 8.07 -10.72
N ALA A 265 15.15 8.12 -11.23
CA ALA A 265 14.34 6.93 -11.48
C ALA A 265 13.94 6.78 -12.95
N TYR A 266 13.84 5.53 -13.39
CA TYR A 266 13.42 5.14 -14.75
C TYR A 266 12.39 4.01 -14.68
N MET A 267 11.48 3.97 -15.64
CA MET A 267 10.60 2.84 -15.92
C MET A 267 11.08 2.17 -17.21
N TYR A 268 11.36 0.88 -17.17
CA TYR A 268 11.62 0.07 -18.35
C TYR A 268 10.30 -0.48 -18.89
N THR A 269 9.92 -0.04 -20.09
CA THR A 269 8.60 -0.33 -20.67
C THR A 269 8.52 -1.72 -21.29
N LYS A 270 7.29 -2.19 -21.59
CA LYS A 270 7.06 -3.44 -22.30
C LYS A 270 7.75 -3.47 -23.68
N ASP A 271 7.84 -2.31 -24.34
CA ASP A 271 8.50 -2.13 -25.64
C ASP A 271 10.04 -2.01 -25.54
N GLY A 272 10.62 -2.15 -24.34
CA GLY A 272 12.07 -2.15 -24.11
C GLY A 272 12.72 -0.77 -24.01
N ASN A 273 11.93 0.29 -23.79
CA ASN A 273 12.44 1.66 -23.70
C ASN A 273 12.58 2.11 -22.24
N LEU A 274 13.50 3.04 -21.98
CA LEU A 274 13.62 3.70 -20.67
C LEU A 274 12.84 5.02 -20.67
N ARG A 275 11.82 5.11 -19.82
CA ARG A 275 11.05 6.34 -19.56
C ARG A 275 11.52 6.94 -18.22
N PRO A 276 12.01 8.18 -18.16
CA PRO A 276 12.32 8.83 -16.89
C PRO A 276 11.07 8.94 -15.99
N ILE A 277 11.25 8.68 -14.70
CA ILE A 277 10.23 8.89 -13.66
C ILE A 277 10.61 10.18 -12.92
N GLY A 278 9.94 11.27 -13.28
CA GLY A 278 10.30 12.62 -12.84
C GLY A 278 10.38 13.58 -14.03
N GLY A 279 10.58 14.86 -13.75
CA GLY A 279 10.54 15.92 -14.78
C GLY A 279 9.13 16.43 -15.10
N TYR A 280 8.08 15.83 -14.53
CA TYR A 280 6.70 16.34 -14.55
C TYR A 280 6.49 17.49 -13.56
N SER A 281 7.42 18.45 -13.51
CA SER A 281 7.15 19.73 -12.89
C SER A 281 6.03 20.44 -13.66
N THR A 282 4.94 20.75 -12.96
CA THR A 282 3.76 21.52 -13.41
C THR A 282 2.82 20.88 -14.45
N LEU A 283 2.05 19.87 -14.02
CA LEU A 283 0.71 19.60 -14.57
C LEU A 283 -0.32 19.48 -13.45
N GLY A 284 -1.14 20.53 -13.28
CA GLY A 284 -2.39 20.52 -12.51
C GLY A 284 -2.30 20.32 -10.99
N GLN A 285 -2.33 21.44 -10.25
CA GLN A 285 -3.09 21.47 -8.98
C GLN A 285 -4.57 21.75 -9.29
#